data_AF-A0A7J7G7A2-F1
#
_entry.id   AF-A0A7J7G7A2-F1
#
_cell.length_a   1.000
_cell.length_b   1.000
_cell.length_c   1.000
_cell.angle_alpha   90.00
_cell.angle_beta   90.00
_cell.angle_gamma   90.00
#
_symmetry.space_group_name_H-M   'P 1'
#
loop_
_entity.id
_entity.type
_entity.pdbx_description
1 polymer ?
#
loop_
_entity_poly.entity_id
_entity_poly.type
_entity_poly.pdbx_seq_one_letter_code
_entity_poly.pdbx_strand_id
1 'polypeptide(L)'
;MSTQAAENDKRNKEEGEGKKPKRVPLMKLFAFADVYDYFLMFVGSIGACIHGASVPVFFIFFGKLINIIGLAYLFPAQASHRVAKYSLDFVYLSVVILFSSWTEVACWMHSGERQAAKMRMAYLRSMLNQDISVFDTEESSTGQMPFLRRYIINFNF
;
A
#
# COMPACT_ATOMS: atom_id res chain seq x y z
N MET A 1 20.23 -21.78 -51.25
CA MET A 1 20.83 -22.03 -49.91
C MET A 1 20.89 -20.78 -49.03
N SER A 2 21.06 -19.58 -49.60
CA SER A 2 21.09 -18.29 -48.89
C SER A 2 19.71 -17.76 -48.43
N THR A 3 18.62 -18.11 -49.10
CA THR A 3 17.27 -17.62 -48.77
C THR A 3 16.65 -18.32 -47.56
N GLN A 4 16.90 -19.63 -47.39
CA GLN A 4 16.40 -20.39 -46.23
C GLN A 4 17.14 -20.03 -44.93
N ALA A 5 18.43 -19.69 -45.01
CA ALA A 5 19.20 -19.20 -43.86
C ALA A 5 18.71 -17.82 -43.39
N ALA A 6 18.35 -16.93 -44.31
CA ALA A 6 17.78 -15.62 -43.99
C ALA A 6 16.35 -15.71 -43.42
N GLU A 7 15.58 -16.73 -43.81
CA GLU A 7 14.24 -16.97 -43.28
C GLU A 7 14.27 -17.60 -41.88
N ASN A 8 15.25 -18.48 -41.61
CA ASN A 8 15.50 -19.04 -40.28
C ASN A 8 16.06 -18.00 -39.30
N ASP A 9 16.90 -17.06 -39.76
CA ASP A 9 17.40 -15.93 -38.94
C ASP A 9 16.27 -14.96 -38.55
N LYS A 10 15.30 -14.75 -39.46
CA LYS A 10 14.09 -13.94 -39.17
C LYS A 10 13.15 -14.64 -38.19
N ARG A 11 12.93 -15.96 -38.34
CA ARG A 11 12.12 -16.75 -37.39
C ARG A 11 12.73 -16.81 -35.99
N ASN A 12 14.05 -16.98 -35.88
CA ASN A 12 14.75 -16.94 -34.59
C ASN A 12 14.76 -15.54 -33.94
N LYS A 13 14.77 -14.46 -34.73
CA LYS A 13 14.67 -13.09 -34.19
C LYS A 13 13.29 -12.78 -33.62
N GLU A 14 12.21 -13.33 -34.19
CA GLU A 14 10.85 -13.13 -33.67
C GLU A 14 10.57 -13.96 -32.40
N GLU A 15 11.20 -15.13 -32.23
CA GLU A 15 11.09 -15.93 -30.99
C GLU A 15 11.88 -15.34 -29.80
N GLY A 16 12.90 -14.51 -30.06
CA GLY A 16 13.78 -13.91 -29.04
C GLY A 16 13.27 -12.61 -28.41
N GLU A 17 12.26 -11.95 -28.98
CA GLU A 17 11.66 -10.76 -28.35
C GLU A 17 10.66 -11.17 -27.27
N GLY A 18 11.21 -11.61 -26.13
CA GLY A 18 10.48 -11.79 -24.89
C GLY A 18 9.66 -10.54 -24.58
N LYS A 19 8.35 -10.60 -24.87
CA LYS A 19 7.41 -9.47 -24.73
C LYS A 19 7.46 -8.97 -23.28
N LYS A 20 8.14 -7.83 -23.09
CA LYS A 20 8.33 -7.15 -21.79
C LYS A 20 7.04 -7.23 -20.96
N PRO A 21 7.10 -7.59 -19.66
CA PRO A 21 5.90 -7.74 -18.85
C PRO A 21 5.13 -6.43 -18.85
N LYS A 22 3.87 -6.46 -19.34
CA LYS A 22 3.01 -5.27 -19.32
C LYS A 22 2.74 -4.93 -17.85
N ARG A 23 3.24 -3.79 -17.40
CA ARG A 23 3.00 -3.30 -16.05
C ARG A 23 1.51 -3.00 -15.89
N VAL A 24 0.92 -3.53 -14.83
CA VAL A 24 -0.45 -3.20 -14.44
C VAL A 24 -0.44 -1.78 -13.89
N PRO A 25 -1.35 -0.90 -14.33
CA PRO A 25 -1.49 0.39 -13.67
C PRO A 25 -1.96 0.18 -12.23
N LEU A 26 -1.35 0.88 -11.27
CA LEU A 26 -1.67 0.78 -9.84
C LEU A 26 -3.15 1.06 -9.55
N MET A 27 -3.82 1.87 -10.38
CA MET A 27 -5.25 2.14 -10.25
C MET A 27 -6.12 0.89 -10.42
N LYS A 28 -5.65 -0.14 -11.16
CA LYS A 28 -6.37 -1.42 -11.23
C LYS A 28 -6.34 -2.21 -9.93
N LEU A 29 -5.41 -1.92 -9.00
CA LEU A 29 -5.41 -2.53 -7.68
C LEU A 29 -6.66 -2.14 -6.88
N PHE A 30 -7.13 -0.90 -7.06
CA PHE A 30 -8.35 -0.39 -6.42
C PHE A 30 -9.63 -0.66 -7.23
N ALA A 31 -9.56 -1.42 -8.32
CA ALA A 31 -10.73 -1.70 -9.16
C ALA A 31 -11.84 -2.49 -8.44
N PHE A 32 -11.53 -3.15 -7.32
CA PHE A 32 -12.49 -3.89 -6.48
C PHE A 32 -12.97 -3.09 -5.26
N ALA A 33 -12.58 -1.82 -5.13
CA ALA A 33 -13.00 -0.95 -4.02
C ALA A 33 -14.44 -0.46 -4.21
N ASP A 34 -15.28 -0.60 -3.18
CA ASP A 34 -16.62 0.01 -3.16
C ASP A 34 -16.56 1.48 -2.67
N VAL A 35 -17.67 2.21 -2.79
CA VAL A 35 -17.83 3.55 -2.20
C VAL A 35 -17.50 3.57 -0.70
N TYR A 36 -17.82 2.50 0.03
CA TYR A 36 -17.44 2.34 1.44
C TYR A 36 -15.93 2.20 1.63
N ASP A 37 -15.22 1.47 0.75
CA ASP A 37 -13.76 1.37 0.80
C ASP A 37 -13.10 2.73 0.56
N TYR A 38 -13.61 3.50 -0.40
CA TYR A 38 -13.13 4.87 -0.64
C TYR A 38 -13.31 5.78 0.57
N PHE A 39 -14.44 5.68 1.27
CA PHE A 39 -14.66 6.44 2.51
C PHE A 39 -13.67 6.03 3.60
N LEU A 40 -13.44 4.73 3.80
CA LEU A 40 -12.46 4.24 4.77
C LEU A 40 -11.04 4.68 4.44
N MET A 41 -10.64 4.57 3.17
CA MET A 41 -9.34 5.04 2.71
C MET A 41 -9.16 6.54 2.95
N PHE A 42 -10.21 7.35 2.70
CA PHE A 42 -10.17 8.79 2.95
C PHE A 42 -9.97 9.12 4.44
N VAL A 43 -10.75 8.49 5.33
CA VAL A 43 -10.60 8.68 6.78
C VAL A 43 -9.22 8.21 7.25
N GLY A 44 -8.76 7.05 6.75
CA GLY A 44 -7.42 6.53 7.04
C GLY A 44 -6.31 7.47 6.58
N SER A 45 -6.43 8.10 5.41
CA SER A 45 -5.49 9.09 4.91
C SER A 45 -5.42 10.35 5.78
N ILE A 46 -6.55 10.83 6.30
CA ILE A 46 -6.55 11.96 7.25
C ILE A 46 -5.78 11.59 8.52
N GLY A 47 -6.05 10.39 9.06
CA GLY A 47 -5.31 9.84 10.20
C GLY A 47 -3.81 9.73 9.93
N ALA A 48 -3.43 9.30 8.72
CA ALA A 48 -2.03 9.20 8.29
C ALA A 48 -1.34 10.56 8.23
N CYS A 49 -2.01 11.61 7.75
CA CYS A 49 -1.44 12.96 7.71
C CYS A 49 -1.18 13.50 9.13
N ILE A 50 -2.16 13.34 10.04
CA ILE A 50 -2.02 13.79 11.43
C ILE A 50 -0.92 13.01 12.14
N HIS A 51 -0.90 11.68 11.99
CA HIS A 51 0.10 10.82 12.57
C HIS A 51 1.50 11.06 11.96
N GLY A 52 1.61 11.30 10.66
CA GLY A 52 2.87 11.67 10.00
C GLY A 52 3.44 13.01 10.48
N ALA A 53 2.58 13.97 10.83
CA ALA A 53 2.99 15.25 11.42
C ALA A 53 3.38 15.16 12.92
N SER A 54 3.18 14.01 13.56
CA SER A 54 3.41 13.84 15.00
C SER A 54 4.87 14.06 15.41
N VAL A 55 5.83 13.63 14.59
CA VAL A 55 7.27 13.73 14.93
C VAL A 55 7.74 15.19 14.98
N PRO A 56 7.50 16.04 13.95
CA PRO A 56 7.80 17.47 14.05
C PRO A 56 7.11 18.15 15.23
N VAL A 57 5.83 17.85 15.46
CA VAL A 57 5.06 18.42 16.57
C VAL A 57 5.67 18.02 17.91
N PHE A 58 6.02 16.75 18.09
CA PHE A 58 6.68 16.24 19.28
C PHE A 58 7.96 17.02 19.59
N PHE A 59 8.82 17.28 18.59
CA PHE A 59 10.05 18.06 18.80
C PHE A 59 9.80 19.51 19.22
N ILE A 60 8.73 20.15 18.74
CA ILE A 60 8.35 21.50 19.18
C ILE A 60 7.97 21.51 20.67
N PHE A 61 7.16 20.53 21.11
CA PHE A 61 6.81 20.40 22.53
C PHE A 61 8.03 20.03 23.38
N PHE A 62 8.90 19.15 22.87
CA PHE A 62 10.13 18.76 23.54
C PHE A 62 11.10 19.94 23.73
N GLY A 63 11.26 20.80 22.72
CA GLY A 63 12.04 22.03 22.85
C GLY A 63 11.48 22.98 23.91
N LYS A 64 10.14 23.13 23.99
CA LYS A 64 9.49 23.92 25.05
C LYS A 64 9.77 23.34 26.44
N LEU A 65 9.70 22.02 26.59
CA LEU A 65 10.01 21.33 27.84
C LEU A 65 11.45 21.57 28.29
N ILE A 66 12.43 21.43 27.38
CA ILE A 66 13.84 21.69 27.68
C ILE A 66 14.04 23.13 28.16
N ASN A 67 13.43 24.10 27.48
CA ASN A 67 13.55 25.51 27.86
C ASN A 67 13.04 25.77 29.29
N ILE A 68 11.93 25.13 29.67
CA ILE A 68 11.36 25.26 31.01
C ILE A 68 12.22 24.59 32.05
N ILE A 69 12.79 23.43 31.77
CA ILE A 69 13.74 22.77 32.68
C ILE A 69 14.96 23.69 32.91
N GLY A 70 15.45 24.35 31.87
CA GLY A 70 16.50 25.37 32.00
C GLY A 70 16.09 26.54 32.89
N LEU A 71 14.87 27.08 32.75
CA LEU A 71 14.36 28.16 33.59
C LEU A 71 14.06 27.71 35.03
N ALA A 72 13.60 26.48 35.20
CA ALA A 72 13.32 25.85 36.50
C ALA A 72 14.59 25.71 37.35
N TYR A 73 15.73 25.49 36.70
CA TYR A 73 17.04 25.50 37.35
C TYR A 73 17.39 26.88 37.94
N LEU A 74 17.02 27.97 37.26
CA LEU A 74 17.24 29.34 37.75
C LEU A 74 16.20 29.77 38.82
N PHE A 75 14.95 29.32 38.72
CA PHE A 75 13.84 29.75 39.59
C PHE A 75 12.99 28.57 40.10
N PRO A 76 13.45 27.86 41.15
CA PRO A 76 12.87 26.59 41.58
C PRO A 76 11.44 26.71 42.14
N ALA A 77 11.07 27.84 42.75
CA ALA A 77 9.76 28.03 43.37
C ALA A 77 8.59 28.11 42.36
N GLN A 78 8.85 28.49 41.10
CA GLN A 78 7.84 28.60 40.04
C GLN A 78 7.92 27.46 39.01
N ALA A 79 8.91 26.58 39.16
CA ALA A 79 9.21 25.49 38.23
C ALA A 79 8.13 24.42 38.18
N SER A 80 7.68 23.95 39.35
CA SER A 80 6.80 22.78 39.48
C SER A 80 5.46 22.97 38.78
N HIS A 81 4.82 24.12 38.95
CA HIS A 81 3.56 24.42 38.27
C HIS A 81 3.74 24.47 36.75
N ARG A 82 4.81 25.10 36.25
CA ARG A 82 5.03 25.20 34.80
C ARG A 82 5.28 23.81 34.22
N VAL A 83 6.18 23.02 34.79
CA VAL A 83 6.48 21.66 34.31
C VAL A 83 5.21 20.78 34.28
N ALA A 84 4.37 20.85 35.30
CA ALA A 84 3.11 20.09 35.34
C ALA A 84 2.17 20.45 34.17
N LYS A 85 2.07 21.73 33.81
CA LYS A 85 1.23 22.18 32.68
C LYS A 85 1.70 21.61 31.34
N TYR A 86 3.01 21.61 31.07
CA TYR A 86 3.55 21.08 29.81
C TYR A 86 3.56 19.55 29.78
N SER A 87 3.66 18.88 30.93
CA SER A 87 3.47 17.43 31.00
C SER A 87 2.05 17.02 30.57
N LEU A 88 1.02 17.79 30.96
CA LEU A 88 -0.34 17.58 30.46
C LEU A 88 -0.44 17.76 28.94
N ASP A 89 0.25 18.75 28.35
CA ASP A 89 0.28 18.93 26.90
C ASP A 89 0.81 17.67 26.16
N PHE A 90 1.83 17.00 26.72
CA PHE A 90 2.33 15.73 26.18
C PHE A 90 1.31 14.59 26.29
N VAL A 91 0.51 14.56 27.36
CA VAL A 91 -0.57 13.58 27.50
C VAL A 91 -1.66 13.82 26.46
N TYR A 92 -2.05 15.08 26.21
CA TYR A 92 -3.00 15.38 25.14
C TYR A 92 -2.46 15.01 23.76
N LEU A 93 -1.19 15.31 23.50
CA LEU A 93 -0.53 14.96 22.24
C LEU A 93 -0.51 13.43 22.02
N SER A 94 -0.16 12.64 23.04
CA SER A 94 -0.11 11.19 22.91
C SER A 94 -1.48 10.57 22.68
N VAL A 95 -2.53 11.10 23.31
CA VAL A 95 -3.91 10.67 23.07
C VAL A 95 -4.31 10.92 21.62
N VAL A 96 -4.03 12.11 21.07
CA VAL A 96 -4.33 12.42 19.66
C VAL A 96 -3.57 11.51 18.70
N ILE A 97 -2.27 11.30 18.93
CA ILE A 97 -1.44 10.42 18.10
C ILE A 97 -1.95 8.98 18.15
N LEU A 98 -2.32 8.49 19.34
CA LEU A 98 -2.82 7.14 19.54
C LEU A 98 -4.09 6.89 18.73
N PHE A 99 -5.08 7.77 18.87
CA PHE A 99 -6.34 7.64 18.12
C PHE A 99 -6.10 7.79 16.61
N SER A 100 -5.27 8.75 16.20
CA SER A 100 -4.94 8.97 14.79
C SER A 100 -4.28 7.74 14.15
N SER A 101 -3.27 7.18 14.82
CA SER A 101 -2.53 5.99 14.39
C SER A 101 -3.43 4.76 14.33
N TRP A 102 -4.26 4.56 15.36
CA TRP A 102 -5.20 3.45 15.39
C TRP A 102 -6.22 3.53 14.26
N THR A 103 -6.84 4.69 14.04
CA THR A 103 -7.81 4.88 12.95
C THR A 103 -7.18 4.72 11.58
N GLU A 104 -5.99 5.29 11.35
CA GLU A 104 -5.23 5.10 10.10
C GLU A 104 -5.06 3.61 9.79
N VAL A 105 -4.42 2.86 10.71
CA VAL A 105 -4.09 1.45 10.48
C VAL A 105 -5.35 0.60 10.37
N ALA A 106 -6.35 0.82 11.22
CA ALA A 106 -7.59 0.07 11.19
C ALA A 106 -8.36 0.26 9.87
N CYS A 107 -8.48 1.50 9.39
CA CYS A 107 -9.18 1.81 8.14
C CYS A 107 -8.47 1.21 6.92
N TRP A 108 -7.14 1.35 6.86
CA TRP A 108 -6.34 0.77 5.76
C TRP A 108 -6.37 -0.75 5.76
N MET A 109 -6.25 -1.38 6.93
CA MET A 109 -6.27 -2.83 7.06
C MET A 109 -7.65 -3.41 6.70
N HIS A 110 -8.73 -2.80 7.20
CA HIS A 110 -10.08 -3.27 6.91
C HIS A 110 -10.43 -3.13 5.43
N SER A 111 -10.10 -2.00 4.79
CA SER A 111 -10.33 -1.86 3.34
C SER A 111 -9.47 -2.83 2.53
N GLY A 112 -8.21 -3.05 2.94
CA GLY A 112 -7.32 -4.02 2.31
C GLY A 112 -7.85 -5.45 2.37
N GLU A 113 -8.39 -5.86 3.52
CA GLU A 113 -9.01 -7.18 3.69
C GLU A 113 -10.22 -7.37 2.76
N ARG A 114 -11.13 -6.38 2.71
CA ARG A 114 -12.31 -6.42 1.83
C ARG A 114 -11.92 -6.52 0.36
N GLN A 115 -10.96 -5.71 -0.09
CA GLN A 115 -10.48 -5.73 -1.47
C GLN A 115 -9.78 -7.05 -1.81
N ALA A 116 -8.95 -7.57 -0.92
CA ALA A 116 -8.26 -8.85 -1.11
C ALA A 116 -9.24 -10.03 -1.19
N ALA A 117 -10.28 -10.05 -0.35
CA ALA A 117 -11.31 -11.09 -0.39
C ALA A 117 -12.06 -11.09 -1.72
N LYS A 118 -12.49 -9.93 -2.22
CA LYS A 118 -13.15 -9.80 -3.54
C LYS A 118 -12.26 -10.26 -4.68
N MET A 119 -10.99 -9.83 -4.67
CA MET A 119 -10.02 -10.22 -5.69
C MET A 119 -9.82 -11.74 -5.71
N ARG A 120 -9.69 -12.38 -4.54
CA ARG A 120 -9.56 -13.84 -4.42
C ARG A 120 -10.79 -14.58 -4.93
N MET A 121 -12.00 -14.09 -4.62
CA MET A 121 -13.24 -14.68 -5.12
C MET A 121 -13.37 -14.55 -6.64
N ALA A 122 -13.03 -13.39 -7.20
CA ALA A 122 -13.02 -13.17 -8.64
C ALA A 122 -12.00 -14.09 -9.34
N TYR A 123 -10.79 -14.21 -8.78
CA TYR A 123 -9.75 -15.11 -9.28
C TYR A 123 -10.21 -16.57 -9.28
N LEU A 124 -10.76 -17.07 -8.16
CA LEU A 124 -11.22 -18.45 -8.04
C LEU A 124 -12.34 -18.76 -9.04
N ARG A 125 -13.32 -17.85 -9.17
CA ARG A 125 -14.42 -18.01 -10.12
C ARG A 125 -13.92 -18.13 -11.56
N SER A 126 -12.92 -17.34 -11.91
CA SER A 126 -12.32 -17.37 -13.24
C SER A 126 -11.53 -18.64 -13.52
N MET A 127 -10.78 -19.14 -12.52
CA MET A 127 -10.04 -20.39 -12.62
C MET A 127 -10.98 -21.60 -12.78
N LEU A 128 -12.11 -21.62 -12.07
CA LEU A 128 -13.11 -22.69 -12.18
C LEU A 128 -13.88 -22.68 -13.51
N ASN A 129 -13.94 -21.53 -14.19
CA ASN A 129 -14.65 -21.37 -15.47
C ASN A 129 -13.73 -21.54 -16.70
N GLN A 130 -12.47 -21.93 -16.53
CA GLN A 130 -11.57 -22.18 -17.66
C GLN A 130 -11.77 -23.60 -18.23
N ASP A 131 -11.84 -23.69 -19.56
CA ASP A 131 -11.95 -24.97 -20.28
C ASP A 131 -10.74 -25.88 -20.02
N ILE A 132 -10.99 -27.20 -19.94
CA ILE A 132 -9.97 -28.23 -19.65
C ILE A 132 -8.78 -28.18 -20.65
N SER A 133 -9.00 -27.71 -21.88
CA SER A 133 -7.99 -27.62 -22.92
C SER A 133 -6.87 -26.62 -22.61
N VAL A 134 -7.14 -25.61 -21.78
CA VAL A 134 -6.11 -24.68 -21.29
C VAL A 134 -5.22 -25.37 -20.27
N PHE A 135 -5.80 -26.22 -19.41
CA PHE A 135 -5.05 -26.99 -18.42
C PHE A 135 -4.14 -28.05 -19.08
N ASP A 136 -4.60 -28.71 -20.15
CA ASP A 136 -3.79 -29.70 -20.90
C ASP A 136 -2.67 -29.06 -21.74
N THR A 137 -2.84 -27.82 -22.23
CA THR A 137 -1.80 -27.14 -23.02
C THR A 137 -0.63 -26.66 -22.12
N GLU A 138 -0.90 -26.39 -20.83
CA GLU A 138 0.08 -25.86 -19.87
C GLU A 138 1.06 -26.93 -19.35
N GLU A 139 0.73 -28.23 -19.46
CA GLU A 139 1.60 -29.33 -19.02
C GLU A 139 2.84 -29.51 -19.93
N SER A 140 2.84 -28.91 -21.13
CA SER A 140 3.96 -28.94 -22.08
C SER A 140 4.98 -27.81 -21.92
N SER A 141 4.77 -26.88 -20.96
CA SER A 141 5.73 -25.82 -20.62
C SER A 141 5.73 -25.55 -19.12
N THR A 142 6.17 -26.57 -18.37
CA THR A 142 6.52 -26.50 -16.96
C THR A 142 7.35 -25.24 -16.64
N GLY A 143 6.75 -24.30 -15.90
CA GLY A 143 7.51 -23.50 -14.94
C GLY A 143 7.30 -21.98 -14.93
N GLN A 144 6.72 -21.34 -15.93
CA GLN A 144 6.63 -19.86 -15.95
C GLN A 144 5.30 -19.31 -16.44
N MET A 145 4.30 -19.36 -15.55
CA MET A 145 3.16 -18.44 -15.39
C MET A 145 2.73 -17.60 -16.63
N PRO A 146 2.07 -18.21 -17.65
CA PRO A 146 1.33 -17.46 -18.67
C PRO A 146 0.02 -16.85 -18.11
N PHE A 147 -0.52 -17.44 -17.03
CA PHE A 147 -1.84 -17.13 -16.47
C PHE A 147 -2.04 -15.68 -16.01
N LEU A 148 -1.04 -15.08 -15.35
CA LEU A 148 -1.13 -13.68 -14.90
C LEU A 148 -1.09 -12.68 -16.06
N ARG A 149 -0.47 -13.06 -17.19
CA ARG A 149 -0.23 -12.17 -18.33
C ARG A 149 -1.49 -11.96 -19.18
N ARG A 150 -2.36 -12.97 -19.31
CA ARG A 150 -3.63 -12.83 -20.07
C ARG A 150 -4.72 -12.11 -19.27
N TYR A 151 -4.76 -12.31 -17.95
CA TYR A 151 -5.84 -11.79 -17.10
C TYR A 151 -5.75 -10.28 -16.85
N ILE A 152 -4.54 -9.75 -16.66
CA ILE A 152 -4.35 -8.32 -16.37
C ILE A 152 -4.57 -7.44 -17.63
N ILE A 153 -4.22 -7.94 -18.81
CA ILE A 153 -4.29 -7.18 -20.07
C ILE A 153 -5.72 -7.09 -20.63
N ASN A 154 -6.58 -8.10 -20.40
CA ASN A 154 -7.92 -8.17 -20.99
C ASN A 154 -9.07 -7.78 -20.04
N PHE A 155 -8.79 -7.36 -18.81
CA PHE A 155 -9.80 -6.75 -17.94
C PHE A 155 -10.08 -5.31 -18.41
N ASN A 156 -10.75 -5.16 -19.55
CA ASN A 156 -11.43 -3.92 -19.90
C ASN A 156 -12.76 -3.90 -19.12
N PHE A 157 -13.08 -2.76 -18.51
CA PHE A 157 -14.40 -2.48 -17.97
C PHE A 157 -15.43 -2.43 -19.11
#